data_AF-A0A847BID3-F1
#
_entry.id   AF-A0A847BID3-F1
#
_cell.length_a   1.000
_cell.length_b   1.000
_cell.length_c   1.000
_cell.angle_alpha   90.00
_cell.angle_beta   90.00
_cell.angle_gamma   90.00
#
_symmetry.space_group_name_H-M   'P 1'
#
loop_
_entity.id
_entity.type
_entity.pdbx_description
1 polymer ?
#
loop_
_entity_poly.entity_id
_entity_poly.type
_entity_poly.pdbx_seq_one_letter_code
_entity_poly.pdbx_strand_id
1 'polypeptide(L)'
;LEKLDWSKIDLNEWLNILKITDNMPGMQDLAMESLTGSGSFLGESMASQGETRLNTADRNAERLQGVDVQQKNHEAALNLWQQY
;
A
#
# COMPACT_ATOMS: atom_id res chain seq x y z
N LEU A 1 9.85 11.11 10.50
CA LEU A 1 9.47 12.34 9.76
C LEU A 1 9.87 13.61 10.51
N GLU A 2 9.78 13.66 11.85
CA GLU A 2 10.18 14.83 12.67
C GLU A 2 11.68 15.19 12.66
N LYS A 3 12.55 14.35 12.10
CA LYS A 3 14.00 14.59 12.01
C LYS A 3 14.41 15.38 10.76
N LEU A 4 13.47 15.72 9.87
CA LEU A 4 13.71 16.43 8.63
C LEU A 4 13.05 17.82 8.69
N ASP A 5 13.86 18.86 8.51
CA ASP A 5 13.39 20.24 8.39
C ASP A 5 13.11 20.56 6.90
N TRP A 6 11.84 20.37 6.51
CA TRP A 6 11.37 20.60 5.14
C TRP A 6 11.48 22.06 4.69
N SER A 7 11.59 23.01 5.63
CA SER A 7 11.76 24.43 5.27
C SER A 7 13.15 24.74 4.70
N LYS A 8 14.12 23.83 4.89
CA LYS A 8 15.50 23.96 4.43
C LYS A 8 15.84 23.07 3.23
N ILE A 9 14.88 22.28 2.74
CA ILE A 9 15.08 21.34 1.63
C ILE A 9 14.29 21.87 0.43
N ASP A 10 15.01 22.25 -0.63
CA ASP A 10 14.42 22.61 -1.91
C ASP A 10 14.42 21.39 -2.86
N LEU A 11 13.25 21.05 -3.40
CA LEU A 11 13.06 19.96 -4.37
C LEU A 11 12.68 20.48 -5.77
N ASN A 12 12.66 21.80 -5.98
CA ASN A 12 12.20 22.42 -7.23
C ASN A 12 13.03 21.99 -8.44
N GLU A 13 14.36 21.88 -8.32
CA GLU A 13 15.21 21.41 -9.42
C GLU A 13 14.85 19.98 -9.85
N TRP A 14 14.64 19.09 -8.89
CA TRP A 14 14.24 17.70 -9.15
C TRP A 14 12.84 17.62 -9.75
N LEU A 15 11.88 18.40 -9.24
CA LEU A 15 10.53 18.48 -9.83
C LEU A 15 10.55 19.02 -11.26
N ASN A 16 11.39 20.01 -11.53
CA ASN A 16 11.56 20.57 -12.87
C ASN A 16 12.17 19.56 -13.83
N ILE A 17 13.16 18.77 -13.40
CA ILE A 17 13.72 17.67 -14.22
C ILE A 17 12.63 16.65 -14.54
N LEU A 18 11.85 16.21 -13.55
CA LEU A 18 10.74 15.27 -13.78
C LEU A 18 9.75 15.82 -14.80
N LYS A 19 9.41 17.12 -14.72
CA LYS A 19 8.50 17.78 -15.65
C LYS A 19 9.07 17.91 -17.06
N ILE A 20 10.33 18.33 -17.21
CA ILE A 20 10.96 18.54 -18.52
C ILE A 20 11.25 17.21 -19.24
N THR A 21 11.48 16.14 -18.48
CA THR A 21 11.76 14.80 -19.02
C THR A 21 10.52 13.93 -19.19
N ASP A 22 9.32 14.45 -18.93
CA ASP A 22 8.04 13.73 -18.98
C ASP A 22 7.97 12.51 -18.03
N ASN A 23 8.72 12.56 -16.93
CA ASN A 23 8.71 11.55 -15.86
C ASN A 23 7.93 12.01 -14.62
N MET A 24 7.21 13.13 -14.70
CA MET A 24 6.38 13.60 -13.59
C MET A 24 5.15 12.69 -13.45
N PRO A 25 4.99 11.97 -12.32
CA PRO A 25 3.86 11.08 -12.15
C PRO A 25 2.54 11.85 -12.15
N GLY A 26 1.57 11.34 -12.90
CA GLY A 26 0.18 11.79 -12.88
C GLY A 26 -0.59 11.21 -11.69
N MET A 27 -1.82 11.69 -11.49
CA MET A 27 -2.69 11.22 -10.41
C MET A 27 -2.99 9.71 -10.52
N GLN A 28 -3.08 9.20 -11.74
CA GLN A 28 -3.27 7.78 -12.05
C GLN A 28 -2.07 6.91 -11.62
N ASP A 29 -0.86 7.46 -11.63
CA ASP A 29 0.36 6.73 -11.25
C ASP A 29 0.48 6.58 -9.73
N LEU A 30 -0.34 7.33 -8.98
CA LEU A 30 -0.42 7.33 -7.52
C LEU A 30 -1.72 6.68 -7.00
N ALA A 31 -2.49 6.02 -7.86
CA ALA A 31 -3.67 5.29 -7.47
C ALA A 31 -3.31 4.03 -6.65
N MET A 32 -4.26 3.55 -5.83
CA MET A 32 -4.04 2.36 -5.00
C MET A 32 -3.76 1.09 -5.83
N GLU A 33 -4.31 1.04 -7.05
CA GLU A 33 -4.07 -0.03 -8.02
C GLU A 33 -2.63 -0.01 -8.55
N SER A 34 -2.11 1.16 -8.95
CA SER A 34 -0.72 1.31 -9.41
C SER A 34 0.30 1.14 -8.28
N LEU A 35 -0.01 1.61 -7.07
CA LEU A 35 0.92 1.53 -5.93
C LEU A 35 0.97 0.14 -5.28
N THR A 36 -0.14 -0.62 -5.27
CA THR A 36 -0.22 -1.84 -4.46
C THR A 36 -0.82 -3.07 -5.15
N GLY A 37 -1.50 -2.86 -6.28
CA GLY A 37 -2.18 -3.89 -7.07
C GLY A 37 -1.34 -4.34 -8.27
N SER A 38 -2.02 -4.57 -9.40
CA SER A 38 -1.45 -5.15 -10.60
C SER A 38 -0.42 -4.24 -11.29
N GLY A 39 -0.58 -2.92 -11.18
CA GLY A 39 0.37 -1.94 -11.71
C GLY A 39 1.59 -1.69 -10.82
N SER A 40 1.70 -2.36 -9.67
CA SER A 40 2.89 -2.26 -8.82
C SER A 40 3.97 -3.25 -9.28
N PHE A 41 5.24 -2.97 -8.96
CA PHE A 41 6.35 -3.89 -9.22
C PHE A 41 6.05 -5.34 -8.78
N LEU A 42 5.43 -5.50 -7.61
CA LEU A 42 5.06 -6.81 -7.10
C LEU A 42 3.87 -7.42 -7.87
N GLY A 43 2.97 -6.61 -8.42
CA GLY A 43 1.90 -7.07 -9.29
C GLY A 43 2.44 -7.57 -10.63
N GLU A 44 3.34 -6.83 -11.26
CA GLU A 44 4.02 -7.22 -12.50
C GLU A 44 4.81 -8.53 -12.34
N SER A 45 5.54 -8.67 -11.23
CA SER A 45 6.28 -9.90 -10.91
C SER A 45 5.38 -11.12 -10.72
N MET A 46 4.12 -10.94 -10.32
CA MET A 46 3.14 -12.02 -10.22
C MET A 46 2.49 -12.29 -11.58
N ALA A 47 2.27 -11.26 -12.39
CA ALA A 47 1.74 -11.39 -13.75
C ALA A 47 2.67 -12.23 -14.64
N SER A 48 3.99 -12.11 -14.48
CA SER A 48 4.96 -12.98 -15.18
C SER A 48 4.86 -14.46 -14.79
N GLN A 49 4.18 -14.77 -13.67
CA GLN A 49 3.90 -16.13 -13.19
C GLN A 49 2.45 -16.56 -13.51
N GLY A 50 1.69 -15.73 -14.25
CA GLY A 50 0.29 -15.99 -14.59
C GLY A 50 -0.71 -15.64 -13.50
N GLU A 51 -0.29 -14.94 -12.44
CA GLU A 51 -1.14 -14.53 -11.32
C GLU A 51 -1.47 -13.03 -11.37
N THR A 52 -2.65 -12.64 -10.87
CA THR A 52 -3.04 -11.22 -10.77
C THR A 52 -3.05 -10.79 -9.31
N ARG A 53 -2.28 -9.76 -8.98
CA ARG A 53 -2.27 -9.16 -7.65
C ARG A 53 -3.33 -8.08 -7.53
N LEU A 54 -4.29 -8.30 -6.64
CA LEU A 54 -5.26 -7.27 -6.26
C LEU A 54 -4.62 -6.16 -5.41
N ASN A 55 -5.20 -4.96 -5.47
CA ASN A 55 -4.80 -3.86 -4.59
C ASN A 55 -5.11 -4.16 -3.12
N THR A 56 -4.57 -3.32 -2.23
CA THR A 56 -4.65 -3.56 -0.78
C THR A 56 -6.08 -3.53 -0.24
N ALA A 57 -6.98 -2.72 -0.80
CA ALA A 57 -8.36 -2.68 -0.35
C ALA A 57 -9.07 -4.01 -0.66
N ASP A 58 -8.96 -4.46 -1.91
CA ASP A 58 -9.62 -5.70 -2.36
C ASP A 58 -9.04 -6.93 -1.65
N ARG A 59 -7.70 -7.01 -1.49
CA ARG A 59 -7.08 -8.10 -0.72
C ARG A 59 -7.56 -8.17 0.72
N ASN A 60 -7.79 -7.02 1.36
CA ASN A 60 -8.29 -6.98 2.73
C ASN A 60 -9.77 -7.36 2.78
N ALA A 61 -10.56 -6.93 1.80
CA ALA A 61 -11.95 -7.36 1.67
C ALA A 61 -12.03 -8.90 1.55
N GLU A 62 -11.24 -9.51 0.66
CA GLU A 62 -11.18 -10.97 0.51
C GLU A 62 -10.73 -11.69 1.78
N ARG A 63 -9.71 -11.18 2.48
CA ARG A 63 -9.25 -11.76 3.75
C ARG A 63 -10.30 -11.72 4.86
N LEU A 64 -11.18 -10.72 4.82
CA LEU A 64 -12.25 -10.56 5.80
C LEU A 64 -13.52 -11.32 5.40
N GLN A 65 -13.64 -11.80 4.15
CA GLN A 65 -14.76 -12.63 3.75
C GLN A 65 -14.80 -13.91 4.57
N GLY A 66 -15.93 -14.14 5.24
CA GLY A 66 -16.13 -15.31 6.10
C GLY A 66 -15.45 -15.23 7.47
N VAL A 67 -14.75 -14.14 7.80
CA VAL A 67 -14.17 -13.94 9.14
C VAL A 67 -15.20 -13.29 10.06
N ASP A 68 -15.61 -14.01 11.10
CA ASP A 68 -16.31 -13.40 12.23
C ASP A 68 -15.29 -12.64 13.10
N VAL A 69 -15.14 -11.35 12.79
CA VAL A 69 -14.25 -10.44 13.50
C VAL A 69 -14.59 -10.36 14.99
N GLN A 70 -15.87 -10.46 15.35
CA GLN A 70 -16.30 -10.38 16.75
C GLN A 70 -15.88 -11.62 17.52
N GLN A 71 -16.08 -12.81 16.95
CA GLN A 71 -15.59 -14.05 17.54
C GLN A 71 -14.06 -14.01 17.70
N LYS A 72 -13.33 -13.56 16.69
CA LYS A 72 -11.86 -13.46 16.76
C LYS A 72 -11.37 -12.50 17.84
N ASN A 73 -12.04 -11.36 18.00
CA ASN A 73 -11.74 -10.42 19.08
C ASN A 73 -12.01 -11.03 20.46
N HIS A 74 -13.10 -11.81 20.60
CA HIS A 74 -13.43 -12.49 21.84
C HIS A 74 -12.39 -13.57 22.21
N GLU A 75 -12.01 -14.41 21.25
CA GLU A 75 -10.95 -15.42 21.41
C GLU A 75 -9.62 -14.79 21.81
N ALA A 76 -9.21 -13.69 21.16
CA ALA A 76 -7.98 -12.98 21.48
C ALA A 76 -8.01 -12.39 22.90
N ALA A 77 -9.15 -11.84 23.32
CA ALA A 77 -9.32 -11.34 24.68
C ALA A 77 -9.17 -12.46 25.71
N LEU A 78 -9.85 -13.59 25.53
CA LEU A 78 -9.74 -14.74 26.44
C LEU A 78 -8.30 -15.27 26.53
N ASN A 79 -7.58 -15.35 25.41
CA ASN A 79 -6.19 -15.78 25.39
C ASN A 79 -5.27 -14.83 26.18
N LEU A 80 -5.51 -13.51 26.14
CA LEU A 80 -4.77 -12.56 26.97
C LEU A 80 -5.03 -12.81 28.46
N TRP A 81 -6.27 -13.07 28.85
CA TRP A 81 -6.63 -13.35 30.25
C TRP A 81 -6.02 -14.66 30.77
N GLN A 82 -5.79 -15.66 29.92
CA GLN A 82 -5.15 -16.93 30.32
C GLN A 82 -3.62 -16.84 30.49
N GLN A 83 -3.00 -15.73 30.07
CA GLN A 83 -1.55 -15.50 30.22
C GLN A 83 -1.19 -14.81 31.54
N TYR A 84 -2.18 -14.45 32.35
CA TYR A 84 -2.04 -13.89 33.70
C TYR A 84 -2.54 -14.88 34.75
#